data_AF-A0AAP0RZT1-F1
#
_entry.id   AF-A0AAP0RZT1-F1
#
_cell.length_a   1.000
_cell.length_b   1.000
_cell.length_c   1.000
_cell.angle_alpha   90.00
_cell.angle_beta   90.00
_cell.angle_gamma   90.00
#
_symmetry.space_group_name_H-M   'P 1'
#
loop_
_entity.id
_entity.type
_entity.pdbx_description
1 polymer ?
#
loop_
_entity_poly.entity_id
_entity_poly.type
_entity_poly.pdbx_seq_one_letter_code
_entity_poly.pdbx_strand_id
1 'polypeptide(L)'
;MGTGKWGAETLGEEKRWLSGFVKKQKVKRKGKEGTYSENVEVPSDKSNIVFIGDGSTKIVVTAIGVTAQASELWIVEHSVNVKADGFVAKYMTFENSATPEQGQAAAVVSRSNLSVFYQCASVGYQDTLIAQDGWQFYRECDIYGSVDFICGGALAVFQKCNLYVNLPDHVFTITAQSKDSLESFSGYSIHNCSITVSPETKKANKTQMKGYLGRPWREYSTVVVMESFLDDILVPAGWSSWEETPLNKLTYGEFNNSGLQHCSHLR
;
A
#
# COMPACT_ATOMS: atom_id res chain seq x y z
N MET A 1 -3.38 3.96 28.03
CA MET A 1 -3.78 3.57 26.68
C MET A 1 -5.00 2.67 26.83
N GLY A 2 -6.18 3.11 26.40
CA GLY A 2 -7.41 2.32 26.50
C GLY A 2 -7.51 1.37 25.32
N THR A 3 -7.72 0.09 25.58
CA THR A 3 -8.10 -0.89 24.56
C THR A 3 -9.61 -0.79 24.33
N GLY A 4 -10.03 -0.57 23.10
CA GLY A 4 -11.44 -0.51 22.71
C GLY A 4 -11.72 -1.49 21.59
N LYS A 5 -12.96 -1.98 21.48
CA LYS A 5 -13.45 -2.66 20.28
C LYS A 5 -13.98 -1.62 19.30
N TRP A 6 -13.73 -1.81 18.01
CA TRP A 6 -14.21 -0.90 16.98
C TRP A 6 -15.74 -1.03 16.81
N GLY A 7 -16.48 -0.16 17.51
CA GLY A 7 -17.94 -0.11 17.50
C GLY A 7 -18.47 0.62 16.26
N ALA A 8 -19.44 0.01 15.57
CA ALA A 8 -20.18 0.66 14.50
C ALA A 8 -21.30 1.54 15.09
N GLU A 9 -21.11 2.85 15.16
CA GLU A 9 -22.21 3.78 15.42
C GLU A 9 -22.75 4.32 14.10
N THR A 10 -24.06 4.16 13.87
CA THR A 10 -24.77 4.83 12.78
C THR A 10 -25.09 6.25 13.24
N LEU A 11 -24.36 7.24 12.73
CA LEU A 11 -24.68 8.64 13.00
C LEU A 11 -25.98 9.01 12.30
N GLY A 12 -27.03 9.26 13.09
CA GLY A 12 -28.21 9.96 12.65
C GLY A 12 -27.81 11.34 12.10
N GLU A 13 -28.27 11.61 10.88
CA GLU A 13 -28.47 12.94 10.29
C GLU A 13 -27.48 14.06 10.67
N GLU A 14 -26.25 14.03 10.16
CA GLU A 14 -25.47 15.28 10.01
C GLU A 14 -25.44 15.74 8.55
N LYS A 15 -26.23 16.78 8.33
CA LYS A 15 -26.45 17.48 7.07
C LYS A 15 -25.17 18.14 6.54
N ARG A 16 -25.06 18.10 5.21
CA ARG A 16 -24.48 19.15 4.34
C ARG A 16 -22.95 19.19 4.23
N TRP A 17 -22.36 18.19 3.58
CA TRP A 17 -21.35 18.29 2.51
C TRP A 17 -21.35 16.92 1.77
N LEU A 18 -21.33 16.89 0.43
CA LEU A 18 -21.55 15.73 -0.48
C LEU A 18 -22.97 15.57 -1.05
N SER A 19 -23.61 16.66 -1.48
CA SER A 19 -24.67 16.57 -2.50
C SER A 19 -24.04 16.30 -3.86
N GLY A 20 -24.00 15.04 -4.30
CA GLY A 20 -23.54 14.75 -5.65
C GLY A 20 -23.20 13.31 -6.03
N PHE A 21 -23.26 12.31 -5.16
CA PHE A 21 -23.09 10.91 -5.59
C PHE A 21 -23.96 9.96 -4.76
N VAL A 22 -24.93 9.35 -5.47
CA VAL A 22 -25.69 8.11 -5.23
C VAL A 22 -26.27 7.86 -3.82
N LYS A 23 -27.61 7.82 -3.75
CA LYS A 23 -28.38 7.26 -2.63
C LYS A 23 -28.17 5.74 -2.53
N LYS A 24 -27.11 5.28 -1.86
CA LYS A 24 -27.02 3.92 -1.28
C LYS A 24 -26.30 4.01 0.08
N GLN A 25 -26.71 3.16 1.01
CA GLN A 25 -26.41 3.23 2.46
C GLN A 25 -24.93 3.53 2.74
N LYS A 26 -24.61 4.79 3.08
CA LYS A 26 -23.30 5.17 3.60
C LYS A 26 -23.23 4.74 5.06
N VAL A 27 -22.55 3.65 5.34
CA VAL A 27 -22.18 3.32 6.73
C VAL A 27 -20.88 4.05 7.03
N LYS A 28 -21.01 5.22 7.67
CA LYS A 28 -19.87 6.00 8.17
C LYS A 28 -19.53 5.48 9.56
N ARG A 29 -18.36 4.87 9.73
CA ARG A 29 -17.84 4.50 11.05
C ARG A 29 -16.78 5.51 11.46
N LYS A 30 -17.03 6.22 12.57
CA LYS A 30 -16.12 7.20 13.16
C LYS A 30 -15.54 6.61 14.44
N GLY A 31 -14.22 6.41 14.47
CA GLY A 31 -13.50 6.01 15.68
C GLY A 31 -13.16 7.23 16.56
N LYS A 32 -12.93 7.00 17.85
CA LYS A 32 -12.22 7.95 18.73
C LYS A 32 -10.72 7.61 18.68
N GLU A 33 -9.85 8.56 19.05
CA GLU A 33 -8.42 8.31 19.22
C GLU A 33 -8.16 7.06 20.09
N GLY A 34 -7.35 6.12 19.60
CA GLY A 34 -7.02 4.89 20.30
C GLY A 34 -6.40 3.83 19.40
N THR A 35 -5.79 2.81 20.02
CA THR A 35 -5.24 1.63 19.35
C THR A 35 -6.22 0.47 19.41
N TYR A 36 -6.55 -0.11 18.26
CA TYR A 36 -7.53 -1.18 18.10
C TYR A 36 -6.87 -2.47 17.61
N SER A 37 -6.47 -3.34 18.53
CA SER A 37 -5.81 -4.62 18.22
C SER A 37 -6.81 -5.70 17.80
N GLU A 38 -7.31 -5.63 16.56
CA GLU A 38 -8.25 -6.62 16.00
C GLU A 38 -8.17 -6.75 14.47
N ASN A 39 -8.25 -7.96 13.92
CA ASN A 39 -8.37 -8.17 12.48
C ASN A 39 -9.72 -7.67 11.97
N VAL A 40 -9.69 -6.71 11.03
CA VAL A 40 -10.90 -6.10 10.47
C VAL A 40 -11.19 -6.65 9.07
N GLU A 41 -12.35 -7.26 8.93
CA GLU A 41 -12.91 -7.68 7.64
C GLU A 41 -14.01 -6.70 7.22
N VAL A 42 -13.86 -6.09 6.04
CA VAL A 42 -14.91 -5.31 5.38
C VAL A 42 -15.55 -6.20 4.32
N PRO A 43 -16.75 -6.76 4.58
CA PRO A 43 -17.26 -7.88 3.83
C PRO A 43 -17.77 -7.48 2.43
N SER A 44 -17.69 -8.42 1.48
CA SER A 44 -18.09 -8.22 0.08
C SER A 44 -19.60 -8.08 -0.14
N ASP A 45 -20.43 -8.49 0.83
CA ASP A 45 -21.89 -8.34 0.77
C ASP A 45 -22.36 -6.90 1.06
N LYS A 46 -21.42 -5.99 1.35
CA LYS A 46 -21.64 -4.57 1.54
C LYS A 46 -20.93 -3.76 0.45
N SER A 47 -21.35 -2.51 0.27
CA SER A 47 -20.72 -1.55 -0.64
C SER A 47 -20.75 -0.15 -0.05
N ASN A 48 -19.91 0.74 -0.57
CA ASN A 48 -19.87 2.17 -0.20
C ASN A 48 -19.66 2.40 1.30
N ILE A 49 -18.87 1.54 1.93
CA ILE A 49 -18.47 1.67 3.33
C ILE A 49 -17.41 2.77 3.44
N VAL A 50 -17.56 3.64 4.44
CA VAL A 50 -16.66 4.76 4.65
C VAL A 50 -16.06 4.72 6.06
N PHE A 51 -14.74 4.61 6.12
CA PHE A 51 -13.96 4.71 7.35
C PHE A 51 -13.38 6.13 7.42
N ILE A 52 -13.70 6.86 8.48
CA ILE A 52 -13.16 8.21 8.71
C ILE A 52 -12.59 8.29 10.11
N GLY A 53 -11.29 8.52 10.19
CA GLY A 53 -10.58 8.80 11.43
C GLY A 53 -10.49 10.29 11.68
N ASP A 54 -9.80 10.65 12.74
CA ASP A 54 -9.57 12.04 13.17
C ASP A 54 -8.21 12.60 12.75
N GLY A 55 -7.38 11.81 12.05
CA GLY A 55 -6.05 12.20 11.58
C GLY A 55 -4.93 11.78 12.52
N SER A 56 -5.27 11.33 13.74
CA SER A 56 -4.34 10.82 14.75
C SER A 56 -4.49 9.31 15.02
N THR A 57 -5.51 8.69 14.42
CA THR A 57 -6.00 7.38 14.83
C THR A 57 -5.10 6.23 14.33
N LYS A 58 -4.38 5.61 15.26
CA LYS A 58 -3.63 4.36 15.05
C LYS A 58 -4.57 3.15 15.11
N ILE A 59 -5.13 2.68 13.99
CA ILE A 59 -5.68 1.32 13.97
C ILE A 59 -4.49 0.35 13.80
N VAL A 60 -3.94 -0.09 14.94
CA VAL A 60 -2.90 -1.12 14.98
C VAL A 60 -3.58 -2.47 15.05
N VAL A 61 -3.65 -3.16 13.93
CA VAL A 61 -4.08 -4.54 13.96
C VAL A 61 -2.84 -5.42 13.88
N THR A 62 -2.53 -6.07 14.99
CA THR A 62 -1.41 -7.01 15.05
C THR A 62 -1.87 -8.39 14.61
N ALA A 63 -1.29 -8.92 13.54
CA ALA A 63 -1.25 -10.35 13.31
C ALA A 63 0.09 -10.90 13.82
N ILE A 64 0.06 -12.01 14.58
CA ILE A 64 1.26 -12.76 14.94
C ILE A 64 1.33 -13.93 13.96
N GLY A 65 2.01 -13.74 12.84
CA GLY A 65 2.16 -14.75 11.79
C GLY A 65 3.60 -15.11 11.53
N VAL A 66 3.97 -16.35 11.83
CA VAL A 66 5.09 -17.05 11.19
C VAL A 66 4.45 -18.01 10.21
N THR A 67 4.80 -17.96 8.92
CA THR A 67 5.31 -19.13 8.15
C THR A 67 5.64 -18.77 6.69
N ALA A 68 6.70 -19.44 6.22
CA ALA A 68 7.34 -19.44 4.91
C ALA A 68 6.55 -18.88 3.72
N GLN A 69 7.10 -17.83 3.11
CA GLN A 69 6.96 -17.45 1.70
C GLN A 69 5.67 -17.98 1.03
N ALA A 70 4.54 -17.37 1.38
CA ALA A 70 3.26 -17.68 0.77
C ALA A 70 3.33 -17.33 -0.72
N SER A 71 3.15 -18.32 -1.58
CA SER A 71 3.04 -18.13 -3.03
C SER A 71 1.75 -17.39 -3.43
N GLU A 72 0.80 -17.25 -2.50
CA GLU A 72 -0.55 -16.74 -2.73
C GLU A 72 -0.99 -15.74 -1.64
N LEU A 73 -1.49 -14.56 -2.06
CA LEU A 73 -1.84 -13.44 -1.17
C LEU A 73 -3.10 -13.66 -0.30
N TRP A 74 -3.87 -14.73 -0.52
CA TRP A 74 -5.05 -15.04 0.32
C TRP A 74 -4.70 -15.72 1.64
N ILE A 75 -3.46 -16.18 1.81
CA ILE A 75 -2.93 -16.82 3.03
C ILE A 75 -2.22 -15.78 3.92
N VAL A 76 -1.97 -14.58 3.41
CA VAL A 76 -1.18 -13.56 4.13
C VAL A 76 -1.97 -13.01 5.31
N GLU A 77 -1.31 -13.02 6.47
CA GLU A 77 -1.78 -12.37 7.68
C GLU A 77 -2.00 -10.88 7.43
N HIS A 78 -3.14 -10.36 7.87
CA HIS A 78 -3.53 -9.01 7.53
C HIS A 78 -4.25 -8.28 8.65
N SER A 79 -3.95 -7.00 8.73
CA SER A 79 -4.58 -6.07 9.63
C SER A 79 -6.02 -5.75 9.22
N VAL A 80 -6.20 -5.31 7.98
CA VAL A 80 -7.51 -5.02 7.40
C VAL A 80 -7.64 -5.69 6.03
N ASN A 81 -8.76 -6.35 5.79
CA ASN A 81 -9.12 -6.93 4.50
C ASN A 81 -10.39 -6.25 3.97
N VAL A 82 -10.25 -5.52 2.87
CA VAL A 82 -11.33 -4.72 2.29
C VAL A 82 -11.88 -5.40 1.05
N LYS A 83 -13.10 -5.95 1.14
CA LYS A 83 -13.78 -6.62 0.03
C LYS A 83 -15.03 -5.87 -0.49
N ALA A 84 -15.48 -4.83 0.22
CA ALA A 84 -16.66 -4.06 -0.16
C ALA A 84 -16.33 -3.06 -1.28
N ASP A 85 -17.01 -3.13 -2.42
CA ASP A 85 -16.84 -2.18 -3.52
C ASP A 85 -17.22 -0.74 -3.13
N GLY A 86 -16.49 0.24 -3.68
CA GLY A 86 -16.67 1.65 -3.38
C GLY A 86 -16.22 2.03 -1.97
N PHE A 87 -15.35 1.23 -1.35
CA PHE A 87 -14.81 1.52 -0.02
C PHE A 87 -14.01 2.83 -0.02
N VAL A 88 -14.19 3.64 1.02
CA VAL A 88 -13.41 4.85 1.22
C VAL A 88 -12.81 4.85 2.63
N ALA A 89 -11.50 5.03 2.73
CA ALA A 89 -10.84 5.36 3.98
C ALA A 89 -10.28 6.78 3.93
N LYS A 90 -10.42 7.51 5.04
CA LYS A 90 -9.84 8.84 5.23
C LYS A 90 -9.28 8.99 6.63
N TYR A 91 -8.09 9.56 6.78
CA TYR A 91 -7.52 9.87 8.10
C TYR A 91 -7.33 8.64 9.01
N MET A 92 -6.98 7.50 8.40
CA MET A 92 -6.79 6.23 9.10
C MET A 92 -5.34 5.79 8.99
N THR A 93 -4.77 5.27 10.07
CA THR A 93 -3.54 4.46 10.01
C THR A 93 -3.92 2.99 10.15
N PHE A 94 -3.40 2.16 9.25
CA PHE A 94 -3.46 0.70 9.30
C PHE A 94 -2.04 0.19 9.51
N GLU A 95 -1.82 -0.63 10.54
CA GLU A 95 -0.49 -1.10 10.89
C GLU A 95 -0.49 -2.59 11.17
N ASN A 96 0.51 -3.29 10.64
CA ASN A 96 0.89 -4.63 11.03
C ASN A 96 2.27 -4.60 11.70
N SER A 97 2.34 -5.03 12.95
CA SER A 97 3.54 -4.91 13.79
C SER A 97 4.48 -6.11 13.72
N ALA A 98 4.33 -7.00 12.73
CA ALA A 98 5.28 -8.09 12.50
C ALA A 98 6.69 -7.52 12.21
N THR A 99 7.72 -8.19 12.69
CA THR A 99 9.13 -7.79 12.45
C THR A 99 9.61 -8.29 11.08
N PRO A 100 10.70 -7.71 10.52
CA PRO A 100 11.26 -8.16 9.24
C PRO A 100 11.52 -9.68 9.16
N GLU A 101 11.93 -10.29 10.26
CA GLU A 101 12.28 -11.72 10.34
C GLU A 101 11.05 -12.63 10.27
N GLN A 102 9.86 -12.09 10.50
CA GLN A 102 8.59 -12.83 10.43
C GLN A 102 8.08 -12.95 8.99
N GLY A 103 8.67 -12.23 8.02
CA GLY A 103 8.30 -12.28 6.62
C GLY A 103 7.02 -11.48 6.31
N GLN A 104 6.17 -12.03 5.45
CA GLN A 104 5.01 -11.34 4.87
C GLN A 104 3.94 -11.02 5.91
N ALA A 105 3.54 -9.75 5.99
CA ALA A 105 2.55 -9.29 6.95
C ALA A 105 1.88 -8.00 6.47
N ALA A 106 0.63 -8.09 6.01
CA ALA A 106 -0.07 -6.97 5.42
C ALA A 106 -0.73 -6.06 6.46
N ALA A 107 -0.57 -4.76 6.30
CA ALA A 107 -1.38 -3.75 7.00
C ALA A 107 -2.73 -3.52 6.31
N VAL A 108 -2.78 -3.65 4.99
CA VAL A 108 -4.02 -3.55 4.22
C VAL A 108 -3.99 -4.55 3.09
N VAL A 109 -5.07 -5.30 2.95
CA VAL A 109 -5.39 -6.03 1.72
C VAL A 109 -6.65 -5.45 1.12
N SER A 110 -6.52 -4.77 -0.02
CA SER A 110 -7.65 -4.19 -0.74
C SER A 110 -8.03 -5.09 -1.92
N ARG A 111 -9.21 -5.69 -1.83
CA ARG A 111 -9.91 -6.48 -2.86
C ARG A 111 -11.18 -5.77 -3.35
N SER A 112 -11.15 -4.44 -3.31
CA SER A 112 -12.31 -3.58 -3.49
C SER A 112 -12.20 -2.80 -4.78
N ASN A 113 -13.20 -2.95 -5.64
CA ASN A 113 -13.29 -2.15 -6.85
C ASN A 113 -13.77 -0.73 -6.52
N LEU A 114 -13.19 0.26 -7.20
CA LEU A 114 -13.46 1.69 -6.97
C LEU A 114 -13.16 2.13 -5.53
N SER A 115 -12.12 1.57 -4.92
CA SER A 115 -11.70 1.95 -3.57
C SER A 115 -10.82 3.19 -3.54
N VAL A 116 -10.98 4.00 -2.49
CA VAL A 116 -10.19 5.22 -2.27
C VAL A 116 -9.61 5.25 -0.87
N PHE A 117 -8.32 5.51 -0.78
CA PHE A 117 -7.62 5.80 0.46
C PHE A 117 -7.07 7.22 0.34
N TYR A 118 -7.48 8.10 1.26
CA TYR A 118 -7.10 9.52 1.21
C TYR A 118 -6.56 10.00 2.56
N GLN A 119 -5.32 10.48 2.59
CA GLN A 119 -4.67 10.89 3.85
C GLN A 119 -4.71 9.75 4.88
N CYS A 120 -4.35 8.56 4.43
CA CYS A 120 -4.21 7.36 5.25
C CYS A 120 -2.74 6.99 5.41
N ALA A 121 -2.42 6.18 6.40
CA ALA A 121 -1.13 5.53 6.53
C ALA A 121 -1.27 4.00 6.50
N SER A 122 -0.34 3.33 5.81
CA SER A 122 -0.18 1.87 5.86
C SER A 122 1.23 1.57 6.36
N VAL A 123 1.36 0.87 7.48
CA VAL A 123 2.62 0.69 8.19
C VAL A 123 2.96 -0.79 8.37
N GLY A 124 4.12 -1.22 7.89
CA GLY A 124 4.60 -2.57 8.06
C GLY A 124 6.04 -2.75 7.56
N TYR A 125 6.38 -3.98 7.19
CA TYR A 125 7.65 -4.35 6.56
C TYR A 125 7.39 -5.01 5.21
N GLN A 126 7.37 -6.34 5.15
CA GLN A 126 7.12 -7.07 3.92
C GLN A 126 5.62 -7.17 3.62
N ASP A 127 5.24 -6.92 2.36
CA ASP A 127 3.85 -7.01 1.85
C ASP A 127 2.86 -6.05 2.56
N THR A 128 3.32 -4.87 2.98
CA THR A 128 2.52 -3.92 3.79
C THR A 128 1.16 -3.57 3.18
N LEU A 129 1.14 -3.18 1.90
CA LEU A 129 -0.07 -2.85 1.17
C LEU A 129 -0.25 -3.82 0.00
N ILE A 130 -1.19 -4.73 0.16
CA ILE A 130 -1.63 -5.63 -0.89
C ILE A 130 -2.80 -4.99 -1.64
N ALA A 131 -2.50 -4.28 -2.73
CA ALA A 131 -3.50 -3.80 -3.70
C ALA A 131 -3.87 -4.96 -4.65
N GLN A 132 -4.72 -5.86 -4.16
CA GLN A 132 -4.94 -7.18 -4.75
C GLN A 132 -5.63 -7.13 -6.13
N ASP A 133 -6.77 -6.44 -6.23
CA ASP A 133 -7.63 -6.46 -7.42
C ASP A 133 -8.53 -5.20 -7.52
N GLY A 134 -9.19 -5.02 -8.67
CA GLY A 134 -10.08 -3.87 -8.88
C GLY A 134 -9.36 -2.55 -9.12
N TRP A 135 -10.14 -1.47 -9.24
CA TRP A 135 -9.63 -0.13 -9.48
C TRP A 135 -9.47 0.62 -8.16
N GLN A 136 -8.26 1.09 -7.88
CA GLN A 136 -7.92 1.62 -6.58
C GLN A 136 -7.20 2.97 -6.69
N PHE A 137 -7.49 3.88 -5.77
CA PHE A 137 -6.84 5.19 -5.73
C PHE A 137 -6.32 5.52 -4.33
N TYR A 138 -5.02 5.74 -4.24
CA TYR A 138 -4.32 6.13 -3.03
C TYR A 138 -3.82 7.55 -3.21
N ARG A 139 -4.27 8.48 -2.37
CA ARG A 139 -3.93 9.89 -2.50
C ARG A 139 -3.46 10.49 -1.19
N GLU A 140 -2.33 11.17 -1.23
CA GLU A 140 -1.75 11.85 -0.05
C GLU A 140 -1.58 10.87 1.13
N CYS A 141 -1.26 9.61 0.83
CA CYS A 141 -1.05 8.56 1.83
C CYS A 141 0.42 8.40 2.18
N ASP A 142 0.69 7.95 3.39
CA ASP A 142 2.02 7.51 3.80
C ASP A 142 2.06 5.98 3.81
N ILE A 143 3.00 5.36 3.09
CA ILE A 143 3.11 3.90 3.00
C ILE A 143 4.52 3.51 3.42
N TYR A 144 4.64 2.72 4.49
CA TYR A 144 5.91 2.33 5.08
C TYR A 144 6.16 0.84 4.86
N GLY A 145 7.35 0.45 4.42
CA GLY A 145 7.69 -0.96 4.31
C GLY A 145 9.11 -1.23 3.83
N SER A 146 9.45 -2.51 3.64
CA SER A 146 10.79 -2.95 3.26
C SER A 146 10.76 -3.73 1.94
N VAL A 147 10.27 -4.95 1.96
CA VAL A 147 10.25 -5.86 0.80
C VAL A 147 8.85 -5.90 0.21
N ASP A 148 8.73 -5.65 -1.09
CA ASP A 148 7.49 -5.79 -1.87
C ASP A 148 6.30 -5.06 -1.23
N PHE A 149 6.56 -3.94 -0.55
CA PHE A 149 5.58 -3.39 0.39
C PHE A 149 4.36 -2.74 -0.27
N ILE A 150 4.38 -2.61 -1.60
CA ILE A 150 3.20 -2.41 -2.44
C ILE A 150 3.14 -3.55 -3.45
N CYS A 151 2.25 -4.52 -3.25
CA CYS A 151 2.15 -5.71 -4.10
C CYS A 151 0.70 -6.04 -4.47
N GLY A 152 0.51 -6.96 -5.42
CA GLY A 152 -0.81 -7.35 -5.92
C GLY A 152 -1.08 -6.96 -7.38
N GLY A 153 -2.33 -7.16 -7.80
CA GLY A 153 -2.76 -7.13 -9.21
C GLY A 153 -3.82 -6.07 -9.52
N ALA A 154 -4.07 -5.12 -8.62
CA ALA A 154 -5.01 -4.03 -8.88
C ALA A 154 -4.57 -3.13 -10.05
N LEU A 155 -5.53 -2.40 -10.61
CA LEU A 155 -5.25 -1.18 -11.37
C LEU A 155 -5.25 -0.02 -10.39
N ALA A 156 -4.05 0.39 -9.94
CA ALA A 156 -3.91 1.32 -8.83
C ALA A 156 -3.09 2.56 -9.21
N VAL A 157 -3.58 3.72 -8.77
CA VAL A 157 -2.84 4.98 -8.84
C VAL A 157 -2.46 5.42 -7.42
N PHE A 158 -1.18 5.67 -7.21
CA PHE A 158 -0.62 6.27 -6.01
C PHE A 158 -0.22 7.70 -6.36
N GLN A 159 -0.91 8.70 -5.79
CA GLN A 159 -0.70 10.09 -6.15
C GLN A 159 -0.41 10.95 -4.92
N LYS A 160 0.69 11.72 -4.97
CA LYS A 160 1.11 12.57 -3.84
C LYS A 160 1.35 11.79 -2.55
N CYS A 161 1.69 10.50 -2.66
CA CYS A 161 1.98 9.66 -1.51
C CYS A 161 3.45 9.80 -1.11
N ASN A 162 3.73 9.58 0.17
CA ASN A 162 5.09 9.34 0.65
C ASN A 162 5.29 7.82 0.80
N LEU A 163 6.29 7.29 0.11
CA LEU A 163 6.69 5.89 0.18
C LEU A 163 7.96 5.82 1.03
N TYR A 164 7.81 5.40 2.28
CA TYR A 164 8.86 5.38 3.27
C TYR A 164 9.47 3.98 3.39
N VAL A 165 10.76 3.87 3.09
CA VAL A 165 11.49 2.61 3.21
C VAL A 165 11.93 2.41 4.65
N ASN A 166 11.40 1.37 5.29
CA ASN A 166 11.93 0.80 6.51
C ASN A 166 13.13 -0.08 6.13
N LEU A 167 14.35 0.45 6.32
CA LEU A 167 15.58 -0.16 5.82
C LEU A 167 15.80 -1.58 6.40
N PRO A 168 15.88 -2.63 5.55
CA PRO A 168 16.27 -3.98 5.96
C PRO A 168 17.80 -4.16 5.90
N ASP A 169 18.32 -5.32 6.31
CA ASP A 169 19.77 -5.56 6.31
C ASP A 169 20.40 -5.74 4.90
N HIS A 170 19.59 -6.07 3.87
CA HIS A 170 20.12 -6.50 2.57
C HIS A 170 19.45 -5.87 1.34
N VAL A 171 18.17 -6.16 1.09
CA VAL A 171 17.48 -5.75 -0.15
C VAL A 171 16.10 -5.25 0.19
N PHE A 172 15.67 -4.17 -0.46
CA PHE A 172 14.30 -3.67 -0.39
C PHE A 172 13.76 -3.41 -1.79
N THR A 173 12.44 -3.55 -1.93
CA THR A 173 11.70 -3.38 -3.19
C THR A 173 10.42 -2.62 -2.89
N ILE A 174 10.19 -1.52 -3.62
CA ILE A 174 8.97 -0.72 -3.42
C ILE A 174 7.75 -1.49 -3.91
N THR A 175 7.82 -2.05 -5.13
CA THR A 175 6.68 -2.71 -5.78
C THR A 175 6.95 -4.17 -6.15
N ALA A 176 5.91 -5.00 -6.03
CA ALA A 176 5.83 -6.33 -6.61
C ALA A 176 4.47 -6.53 -7.30
N GLN A 177 4.34 -6.00 -8.51
CA GLN A 177 3.08 -5.97 -9.24
C GLN A 177 2.84 -7.32 -9.95
N SER A 178 1.61 -7.81 -9.90
CA SER A 178 1.24 -9.19 -10.22
C SER A 178 0.32 -9.36 -11.43
N LYS A 179 0.38 -8.47 -12.42
CA LYS A 179 -0.35 -8.61 -13.68
C LYS A 179 0.08 -9.90 -14.39
N ASP A 180 -0.88 -10.79 -14.63
CA ASP A 180 -0.67 -12.17 -15.07
C ASP A 180 -0.99 -12.41 -16.55
N SER A 181 -1.63 -11.45 -17.22
CA SER A 181 -2.06 -11.55 -18.62
C SER A 181 -2.12 -10.18 -19.28
N LEU A 182 -1.94 -10.10 -20.60
CA LEU A 182 -1.98 -8.82 -21.34
C LEU A 182 -3.35 -8.14 -21.23
N GLU A 183 -4.42 -8.93 -21.24
CA GLU A 183 -5.82 -8.50 -21.26
C GLU A 183 -6.35 -7.98 -19.91
N SER A 184 -5.64 -8.24 -18.80
CA SER A 184 -6.10 -7.80 -17.49
C SER A 184 -5.89 -6.29 -17.30
N PHE A 185 -6.94 -5.62 -16.81
CA PHE A 185 -6.90 -4.23 -16.37
C PHE A 185 -6.20 -4.15 -15.01
N SER A 186 -4.87 -4.11 -15.07
CA SER A 186 -3.98 -4.18 -13.92
C SER A 186 -2.73 -3.35 -14.22
N GLY A 187 -2.16 -2.72 -13.20
CA GLY A 187 -0.96 -1.89 -13.35
C GLY A 187 -0.87 -0.84 -12.26
N TYR A 188 0.35 -0.41 -11.93
CA TYR A 188 0.58 0.65 -10.96
C TYR A 188 1.08 1.92 -11.61
N SER A 189 0.52 3.06 -11.19
CA SER A 189 1.02 4.39 -11.51
C SER A 189 1.41 5.10 -10.22
N ILE A 190 2.71 5.26 -9.98
CA ILE A 190 3.27 6.05 -8.89
C ILE A 190 3.55 7.45 -9.44
N HIS A 191 2.74 8.43 -9.04
CA HIS A 191 2.69 9.74 -9.67
C HIS A 191 2.82 10.86 -8.64
N ASN A 192 3.83 11.72 -8.82
CA ASN A 192 4.08 12.85 -7.91
C ASN A 192 4.24 12.37 -6.45
N CYS A 193 4.92 11.25 -6.26
CA CYS A 193 5.20 10.68 -4.94
C CYS A 193 6.62 11.04 -4.49
N SER A 194 6.90 10.81 -3.21
CA SER A 194 8.26 10.89 -2.65
C SER A 194 8.68 9.51 -2.15
N ILE A 195 9.79 8.97 -2.64
CA ILE A 195 10.36 7.69 -2.20
C ILE A 195 11.62 7.99 -1.38
N THR A 196 11.55 7.77 -0.07
CA THR A 196 12.62 8.16 0.87
C THR A 196 12.76 7.15 1.99
N VAL A 197 13.82 7.27 2.80
CA VAL A 197 13.98 6.46 4.01
C VAL A 197 12.99 6.90 5.10
N SER A 198 12.37 5.92 5.75
CA SER A 198 11.56 6.14 6.96
C SER A 198 12.38 6.87 8.03
N PRO A 199 11.83 7.92 8.68
CA PRO A 199 12.52 8.62 9.76
C PRO A 199 13.04 7.70 10.87
N GLU A 200 12.36 6.59 11.13
CA GLU A 200 12.71 5.62 12.18
C GLU A 200 13.97 4.83 11.87
N THR A 201 14.23 4.53 10.59
CA THR A 201 15.38 3.71 10.16
C THR A 201 16.50 4.53 9.53
N LYS A 202 16.37 5.87 9.47
CA LYS A 202 17.33 6.80 8.83
C LYS A 202 18.80 6.68 9.29
N LYS A 203 19.05 6.11 10.47
CA LYS A 203 20.40 5.91 11.04
C LYS A 203 21.06 4.59 10.61
N ALA A 204 20.33 3.68 9.96
CA ALA A 204 20.89 2.42 9.48
C ALA A 204 21.92 2.66 8.37
N ASN A 205 22.91 1.77 8.26
CA ASN A 205 24.00 1.95 7.30
C ASN A 205 23.50 1.76 5.86
N LYS A 206 23.34 2.87 5.13
CA LYS A 206 22.89 2.89 3.73
C LYS A 206 23.78 2.08 2.77
N THR A 207 25.06 1.88 3.08
CA THR A 207 26.05 1.42 2.09
C THR A 207 26.00 -0.07 1.77
N GLN A 208 25.25 -0.88 2.51
CA GLN A 208 25.21 -2.33 2.32
C GLN A 208 23.90 -2.84 1.67
N MET A 209 22.95 -1.95 1.40
CA MET A 209 21.65 -2.35 0.87
C MET A 209 21.53 -2.12 -0.64
N LYS A 210 20.68 -2.94 -1.28
CA LYS A 210 20.24 -2.71 -2.65
C LYS A 210 18.75 -2.36 -2.66
N GLY A 211 18.42 -1.14 -3.09
CA GLY A 211 17.05 -0.66 -3.21
C GLY A 211 16.55 -0.63 -4.65
N TYR A 212 15.34 -1.14 -4.91
CA TYR A 212 14.74 -1.13 -6.24
C TYR A 212 13.32 -0.57 -6.21
N LEU A 213 12.91 0.11 -7.29
CA LEU A 213 11.53 0.54 -7.55
C LEU A 213 10.56 -0.63 -7.60
N GLY A 214 11.04 -1.81 -7.99
CA GLY A 214 10.27 -3.03 -7.87
C GLY A 214 10.89 -4.25 -8.54
N ARG A 215 10.13 -5.33 -8.51
CA ARG A 215 10.41 -6.59 -9.19
C ARG A 215 9.12 -7.26 -9.70
N PRO A 216 9.18 -7.99 -10.81
CA PRO A 216 7.98 -8.49 -11.47
C PRO A 216 7.51 -9.79 -10.85
N TRP A 217 6.47 -9.74 -10.02
CA TRP A 217 5.95 -10.95 -9.38
C TRP A 217 5.22 -11.86 -10.39
N ARG A 218 4.68 -11.30 -11.48
CA ARG A 218 4.07 -12.06 -12.59
C ARG A 218 4.50 -11.52 -13.96
N GLU A 219 4.29 -12.33 -15.01
CA GLU A 219 4.88 -12.14 -16.34
C GLU A 219 4.56 -10.82 -17.05
N TYR A 220 3.43 -10.19 -16.77
CA TYR A 220 3.00 -8.95 -17.42
C TYR A 220 3.10 -7.76 -16.48
N SER A 221 3.93 -7.85 -15.43
CA SER A 221 4.06 -6.82 -14.41
C SER A 221 4.21 -5.42 -15.02
N THR A 222 3.35 -4.51 -14.60
CA THR A 222 3.22 -3.17 -15.19
C THR A 222 3.29 -2.10 -14.10
N VAL A 223 4.33 -1.28 -14.13
CA VAL A 223 4.56 -0.20 -13.15
C VAL A 223 5.15 1.01 -13.86
N VAL A 224 4.56 2.18 -13.65
CA VAL A 224 5.12 3.47 -14.09
C VAL A 224 5.37 4.35 -12.88
N VAL A 225 6.56 4.94 -12.80
CA VAL A 225 6.95 5.91 -11.77
C VAL A 225 7.24 7.24 -12.44
N MET A 226 6.44 8.25 -12.15
CA MET A 226 6.52 9.53 -12.86
C MET A 226 6.37 10.74 -11.96
N GLU A 227 7.04 11.82 -12.35
CA GLU A 227 7.06 13.12 -11.67
C GLU A 227 7.34 13.02 -10.16
N SER A 228 8.08 11.98 -9.77
CA SER A 228 8.28 11.61 -8.37
C SER A 228 9.70 11.96 -7.92
N PHE A 229 9.87 12.20 -6.62
CA PHE A 229 11.19 12.34 -6.01
C PHE A 229 11.72 10.97 -5.57
N LEU A 230 12.94 10.63 -5.98
CA LEU A 230 13.61 9.38 -5.70
C LEU A 230 14.89 9.64 -4.89
N ASP A 231 14.93 9.21 -3.63
CA ASP A 231 16.10 9.34 -2.77
C ASP A 231 17.28 8.45 -3.24
N ASP A 232 18.48 8.75 -2.76
CA ASP A 232 19.74 8.08 -3.14
C ASP A 232 19.88 6.62 -2.68
N ILE A 233 18.82 6.08 -2.07
CA ILE A 233 18.72 4.71 -1.56
C ILE A 233 18.42 3.67 -2.64
N LEU A 234 17.93 4.10 -3.80
CA LEU A 234 17.69 3.23 -4.94
C LEU A 234 19.00 2.99 -5.68
N VAL A 235 19.19 1.81 -6.27
CA VAL A 235 20.36 1.55 -7.12
C VAL A 235 20.12 2.10 -8.54
N PRO A 236 21.17 2.46 -9.29
CA PRO A 236 21.02 2.99 -10.65
C PRO A 236 20.32 2.06 -11.64
N ALA A 237 20.28 0.75 -11.36
CA ALA A 237 19.55 -0.21 -12.19
C ALA A 237 18.03 0.00 -12.14
N GLY A 238 17.50 0.66 -11.09
CA GLY A 238 16.07 0.96 -10.89
C GLY A 238 15.25 -0.26 -10.49
N TRP A 239 15.36 -1.36 -11.22
CA TRP A 239 14.49 -2.54 -11.13
C TRP A 239 15.30 -3.81 -10.92
N SER A 240 14.70 -4.82 -10.27
CA SER A 240 15.32 -6.14 -10.08
C SER A 240 14.53 -7.24 -10.78
N SER A 241 15.22 -8.32 -11.15
CA SER A 241 14.61 -9.51 -11.75
C SER A 241 13.92 -10.39 -10.72
N TRP A 242 13.02 -11.25 -11.19
CA TRP A 242 12.45 -12.36 -10.43
C TRP A 242 12.81 -13.64 -11.19
N GLU A 243 13.41 -14.64 -10.52
CA GLU A 243 14.12 -15.78 -11.17
C GLU A 243 13.32 -16.50 -12.26
N GLU A 244 11.99 -16.54 -12.14
CA GLU A 244 11.10 -17.27 -13.06
C GLU A 244 10.29 -16.36 -14.00
N THR A 245 10.44 -15.04 -13.90
CA THR A 245 9.58 -14.09 -14.62
C THR A 245 10.28 -13.57 -15.89
N PRO A 246 9.72 -13.81 -17.10
CA PRO A 246 10.28 -13.30 -18.34
C PRO A 246 10.31 -11.76 -18.36
N LEU A 247 11.47 -11.17 -18.64
CA LEU A 247 11.63 -9.71 -18.65
C LEU A 247 11.07 -9.04 -19.90
N ASN A 248 10.87 -9.78 -20.99
CA ASN A 248 10.44 -9.24 -22.29
C ASN A 248 8.93 -8.95 -22.40
N LYS A 249 8.15 -9.26 -21.35
CA LYS A 249 6.70 -9.04 -21.29
C LYS A 249 6.31 -7.91 -20.32
N LEU A 250 7.27 -7.41 -19.55
CA LEU A 250 7.06 -6.39 -18.52
C LEU A 250 6.82 -5.02 -19.14
N THR A 251 6.15 -4.14 -18.41
CA THR A 251 6.03 -2.72 -18.75
C THR A 251 6.45 -1.88 -17.55
N TYR A 252 7.75 -1.61 -17.44
CA TYR A 252 8.32 -0.71 -16.44
C TYR A 252 8.77 0.59 -17.08
N GLY A 253 8.33 1.72 -16.53
CA GLY A 253 8.61 3.04 -17.09
C GLY A 253 8.89 4.07 -16.01
N GLU A 254 9.81 4.99 -16.32
CA GLU A 254 10.12 6.15 -15.48
C GLU A 254 9.98 7.43 -16.32
N PHE A 255 9.38 8.48 -15.76
CA PHE A 255 9.20 9.73 -16.50
C PHE A 255 9.33 10.97 -15.59
N ASN A 256 10.25 11.87 -15.94
CA ASN A 256 10.40 13.18 -15.27
C ASN A 256 10.54 13.09 -13.73
N ASN A 257 11.21 12.04 -13.24
CA ASN A 257 11.53 11.89 -11.83
C ASN A 257 12.72 12.80 -11.46
N SER A 258 12.81 13.17 -10.18
CA SER A 258 13.91 13.97 -9.62
C SER A 258 14.63 13.22 -8.50
N GLY A 259 15.81 13.69 -8.09
CA GLY A 259 16.63 13.02 -7.08
C GLY A 259 18.09 12.84 -7.51
N LEU A 260 18.96 12.48 -6.56
CA LEU A 260 20.43 12.45 -6.71
C LEU A 260 20.93 11.48 -7.78
N GLN A 261 20.13 10.51 -8.22
CA GLN A 261 20.51 9.56 -9.26
C GLN A 261 19.93 9.85 -10.66
N HIS A 262 19.00 10.80 -10.80
CA HIS A 262 18.31 11.08 -12.08
C HIS A 262 18.65 12.43 -12.71
N CYS A 263 19.73 13.07 -12.26
CA CYS A 263 20.33 14.20 -12.98
C CYS A 263 21.18 13.79 -14.20
N SER A 264 21.17 12.53 -14.64
CA SER A 264 21.92 12.07 -15.81
C SER A 264 21.09 11.21 -16.78
N HIS A 265 20.57 11.92 -17.78
CA HIS A 265 20.23 11.47 -19.13
C HIS A 265 18.94 10.67 -19.34
N LEU A 266 18.04 11.31 -20.10
CA LEU A 266 17.14 10.71 -21.09
C LEU A 266 17.61 9.30 -21.51
N ARG A 267 16.82 8.29 -21.19
CA ARG A 267 16.83 6.98 -21.85
C ARG A 267 15.42 6.61 -22.23
#